data_AF-A0A1H4Z540-F1
#
_entry.id   AF-A0A1H4Z540-F1
#
_cell.length_a   1.000
_cell.length_b   1.000
_cell.length_c   1.000
_cell.angle_alpha   90.00
_cell.angle_beta   90.00
_cell.angle_gamma   90.00
#
_symmetry.space_group_name_H-M   'P 1'
#
loop_
_entity.id
_entity.type
_entity.pdbx_description
1 polymer ?
#
loop_
_entity_poly.entity_id
_entity_poly.type
_entity_poly.pdbx_seq_one_letter_code
_entity_poly.pdbx_strand_id
1 'polypeptide(L)'
;MSVSRRLILKSAGALPLLAGPFGVSAFAQTAPAAPVPAEIPPILFVHGNGDHAALWITTMWRMESNGMPRDRMFAINFTNPLARTDDKVEQADRSSTEDQRRELGEAIKELKRRTGASRIALVGNSRGGNPIRSYIKNGGGADVSHAVLCGVPNHGVYDWEEGLGGEFNGRGPFLRGLNEGENEVTPGTAFLTLRSDGLDKYAQADGRFVGKPGTPTGVTAEGPALKGATNLVLGAVDHRETAFHPRAFREIYKFIAGREPSRIEIVPEAAVTLSGLVTATPGGVQTNRPVSGASVDVYRVSADTGERIGGPIHSSQAGEDGRWGPAKVEPSWYLEIVLTSAGSTTTHFYRSPFPRSSDIVHLRAARPLGPADAGAGAVVLMSRPRGYFGLPRDIVLIDGKQPTDVKPDVPTDSVTTLRLPAAEAGRPVVAVFNQERIVARAWPASENRIAVAELTY
;
A
#
# COMPACT_ATOMS: atom_id res chain seq x y z
N MET A 1 17.83 -59.88 -46.43
CA MET A 1 19.02 -59.37 -45.72
C MET A 1 18.62 -59.19 -44.25
N SER A 2 18.81 -60.17 -43.37
CA SER A 2 20.06 -60.50 -42.65
C SER A 2 20.49 -59.36 -41.69
N VAL A 3 20.01 -59.25 -40.44
CA VAL A 3 19.99 -60.16 -39.25
C VAL A 3 21.31 -60.24 -38.49
N SER A 4 21.28 -59.77 -37.23
CA SER A 4 22.03 -60.31 -36.10
C SER A 4 21.35 -59.83 -34.79
N ARG A 5 21.16 -60.54 -33.66
CA ARG A 5 21.22 -61.94 -33.16
C ARG A 5 21.94 -62.00 -31.80
N ARG A 6 21.16 -62.15 -30.73
CA ARG A 6 21.40 -62.86 -29.42
C ARG A 6 20.29 -62.37 -28.46
N LEU A 7 19.33 -63.14 -27.96
CA LEU A 7 19.26 -64.57 -27.56
C LEU A 7 20.19 -64.87 -26.36
N ILE A 8 19.79 -65.58 -25.29
CA ILE A 8 18.59 -66.43 -25.05
C ILE A 8 17.67 -65.83 -23.93
N LEU A 9 16.99 -66.45 -22.94
CA LEU A 9 16.88 -67.83 -22.41
C LEU A 9 15.49 -68.10 -21.76
N LYS A 10 15.08 -69.39 -21.78
CA LYS A 10 14.12 -70.21 -20.97
C LYS A 10 13.43 -69.58 -19.72
N SER A 11 12.15 -69.81 -19.34
CA SER A 11 11.03 -70.77 -19.61
C SER A 11 10.68 -71.71 -18.44
N ALA A 12 9.37 -71.98 -18.24
CA ALA A 12 8.71 -72.80 -17.19
C ALA A 12 8.64 -72.18 -15.76
N GLY A 13 7.63 -72.47 -14.92
CA GLY A 13 6.36 -73.19 -15.17
C GLY A 13 5.58 -73.58 -13.90
N ALA A 14 4.26 -73.82 -14.06
CA ALA A 14 3.30 -74.49 -13.14
C ALA A 14 2.86 -73.81 -11.80
N LEU A 15 1.57 -74.02 -11.50
CA LEU A 15 0.86 -73.76 -10.23
C LEU A 15 0.93 -75.01 -9.30
N PRO A 16 0.23 -75.06 -8.14
CA PRO A 16 0.27 -74.15 -6.99
C PRO A 16 0.51 -74.93 -5.67
N LEU A 17 0.72 -74.24 -4.54
CA LEU A 17 0.61 -74.84 -3.20
C LEU A 17 -0.26 -74.00 -2.27
N LEU A 18 -1.35 -74.59 -1.78
CA LEU A 18 -2.24 -74.03 -0.76
C LEU A 18 -1.76 -74.44 0.64
N ALA A 19 -1.24 -73.48 1.40
CA ALA A 19 -1.02 -73.61 2.83
C ALA A 19 -1.16 -72.26 3.53
N GLY A 20 -2.35 -72.00 4.09
CA GLY A 20 -2.44 -71.12 5.27
C GLY A 20 -1.89 -71.84 6.51
N PRO A 21 -1.67 -71.15 7.64
CA PRO A 21 -2.67 -70.23 8.20
C PRO A 21 -2.11 -68.92 8.82
N PHE A 22 -3.02 -68.11 9.38
CA PHE A 22 -2.78 -66.98 10.29
C PHE A 22 -1.88 -65.82 9.79
N GLY A 23 -2.16 -65.33 8.58
CA GLY A 23 -1.87 -63.93 8.27
C GLY A 23 -2.81 -63.02 9.06
N VAL A 24 -2.29 -62.23 10.01
CA VAL A 24 -3.07 -61.19 10.69
C VAL A 24 -3.51 -60.16 9.66
N SER A 25 -4.79 -59.78 9.64
CA SER A 25 -5.27 -58.70 8.77
C SER A 25 -4.61 -57.39 9.16
N ALA A 26 -3.54 -57.02 8.44
CA ALA A 26 -2.96 -55.69 8.52
C ALA A 26 -4.02 -54.69 8.05
N PHE A 27 -4.65 -53.99 8.99
CA PHE A 27 -5.52 -52.87 8.68
C PHE A 27 -4.73 -51.90 7.81
N ALA A 28 -5.27 -51.60 6.63
CA ALA A 28 -4.68 -50.61 5.74
C ALA A 28 -4.67 -49.28 6.48
N GLN A 29 -3.50 -48.87 6.98
CA GLN A 29 -3.32 -47.55 7.56
C GLN A 29 -3.66 -46.54 6.46
N THR A 30 -4.74 -45.79 6.67
CA THR A 30 -5.04 -44.61 5.86
C THR A 30 -3.79 -43.75 5.84
N ALA A 31 -3.22 -43.51 4.66
CA ALA A 31 -2.08 -42.62 4.53
C ALA A 31 -2.41 -41.29 5.25
N PRO A 32 -1.50 -40.75 6.06
CA PRO A 32 -1.77 -39.53 6.81
C PRO A 32 -2.23 -38.46 5.82
N ALA A 33 -3.40 -37.88 6.07
CA ALA A 33 -3.96 -36.86 5.20
C ALA A 33 -2.90 -35.77 4.98
N ALA A 34 -2.62 -35.46 3.71
CA ALA A 34 -1.65 -34.42 3.38
C ALA A 34 -2.02 -33.16 4.18
N PRO A 35 -1.09 -32.57 4.95
CA PRO A 35 -1.43 -31.55 5.93
C PRO A 35 -2.16 -30.42 5.24
N VAL A 36 -3.41 -30.19 5.66
CA VAL A 36 -4.25 -29.11 5.12
C VAL A 36 -3.42 -27.83 5.22
N PRO A 37 -3.17 -27.11 4.11
CA PRO A 37 -2.32 -25.92 4.15
C PRO A 37 -2.85 -24.97 5.21
N ALA A 38 -2.01 -24.62 6.19
CA ALA A 38 -2.40 -23.78 7.30
C ALA A 38 -3.05 -22.50 6.76
N GLU A 39 -4.29 -22.24 7.17
CA GLU A 39 -5.06 -21.16 6.58
C GLU A 39 -4.35 -19.84 6.87
N ILE A 40 -4.07 -19.06 5.82
CA ILE A 40 -3.43 -17.74 5.94
C ILE A 40 -4.27 -16.92 6.93
N PRO A 41 -3.70 -16.37 8.02
CA PRO A 41 -4.49 -15.58 8.97
C PRO A 41 -5.08 -14.34 8.27
N PRO A 42 -6.24 -13.81 8.74
CA PRO A 42 -6.78 -12.57 8.19
C PRO A 42 -5.75 -11.44 8.29
N ILE A 43 -5.70 -10.54 7.31
CA ILE A 43 -4.67 -9.50 7.23
C ILE A 43 -5.28 -8.10 7.41
N LEU A 44 -4.76 -7.36 8.38
CA LEU A 44 -5.05 -5.93 8.57
C LEU A 44 -3.86 -5.08 8.08
N PHE A 45 -4.12 -4.29 7.04
CA PHE A 45 -3.17 -3.37 6.43
C PHE A 45 -3.28 -1.96 7.04
N VAL A 46 -2.14 -1.33 7.35
CA VAL A 46 -2.05 -0.12 8.19
C VAL A 46 -1.15 0.92 7.50
N HIS A 47 -1.71 2.07 7.11
CA HIS A 47 -1.01 3.07 6.28
C HIS A 47 -0.09 4.01 7.06
N GLY A 48 0.71 4.81 6.33
CA GLY A 48 1.66 5.77 6.86
C GLY A 48 1.07 7.11 7.32
N ASN A 49 1.97 8.04 7.67
CA ASN A 49 1.66 9.37 8.19
C ASN A 49 1.08 10.30 7.11
N GLY A 50 -0.16 10.74 7.27
CA GLY A 50 -0.89 11.55 6.26
C GLY A 50 -1.52 10.76 5.11
N ASP A 51 -1.24 9.46 5.02
CA ASP A 51 -1.78 8.54 4.01
C ASP A 51 -3.20 8.03 4.39
N HIS A 52 -3.74 7.14 3.56
CA HIS A 52 -5.08 6.54 3.68
C HIS A 52 -5.08 5.11 3.15
N ALA A 53 -6.13 4.34 3.47
CA ALA A 53 -6.25 2.91 3.15
C ALA A 53 -5.95 2.55 1.68
N ALA A 54 -6.34 3.43 0.74
CA ALA A 54 -6.20 3.23 -0.71
C ALA A 54 -4.77 2.91 -1.21
N LEU A 55 -3.72 3.21 -0.45
CA LEU A 55 -2.35 2.82 -0.84
C LEU A 55 -2.21 1.29 -0.93
N TRP A 56 -2.94 0.53 -0.12
CA TRP A 56 -2.88 -0.94 -0.08
C TRP A 56 -3.58 -1.66 -1.24
N ILE A 57 -4.29 -0.96 -2.13
CA ILE A 57 -5.07 -1.55 -3.24
C ILE A 57 -4.29 -2.61 -4.02
N THR A 58 -3.08 -2.29 -4.51
CA THR A 58 -2.31 -3.23 -5.33
C THR A 58 -1.74 -4.40 -4.53
N THR A 59 -1.46 -4.23 -3.23
CA THR A 59 -1.07 -5.33 -2.33
C THR A 59 -2.25 -6.26 -2.07
N MET A 60 -3.45 -5.73 -1.81
CA MET A 60 -4.68 -6.52 -1.63
C MET A 60 -5.03 -7.29 -2.91
N TRP A 61 -4.99 -6.64 -4.08
CA TRP A 61 -5.23 -7.31 -5.36
C TRP A 61 -4.21 -8.43 -5.67
N ARG A 62 -2.94 -8.27 -5.26
CA ARG A 62 -1.92 -9.33 -5.38
C ARG A 62 -2.19 -10.48 -4.39
N MET A 63 -2.69 -10.20 -3.19
CA MET A 63 -3.16 -11.24 -2.24
C MET A 63 -4.35 -12.03 -2.80
N GLU A 64 -5.37 -11.34 -3.34
CA GLU A 64 -6.54 -11.97 -4.00
C GLU A 64 -6.12 -12.84 -5.20
N SER A 65 -5.19 -12.34 -6.01
CA SER A 65 -4.61 -13.07 -7.15
C SER A 65 -3.80 -14.31 -6.73
N ASN A 66 -3.51 -14.45 -5.44
CA ASN A 66 -2.86 -15.59 -4.80
C ASN A 66 -3.80 -16.36 -3.85
N GLY A 67 -5.12 -16.18 -4.01
CA GLY A 67 -6.16 -16.98 -3.35
C GLY A 67 -6.64 -16.47 -1.99
N MET A 68 -6.23 -15.28 -1.54
CA MET A 68 -6.70 -14.72 -0.27
C MET A 68 -8.12 -14.14 -0.41
N PRO A 69 -9.11 -14.57 0.40
CA PRO A 69 -10.46 -14.01 0.36
C PRO A 69 -10.50 -12.52 0.79
N ARG A 70 -11.27 -11.69 0.09
CA ARG A 70 -11.36 -10.24 0.34
C ARG A 70 -11.93 -9.93 1.73
N ASP A 71 -12.92 -10.68 2.18
CA ASP A 71 -13.56 -10.58 3.50
C ASP A 71 -12.61 -10.93 4.65
N ARG A 72 -11.53 -11.67 4.38
CA ARG A 72 -10.43 -11.95 5.32
C ARG A 72 -9.28 -10.93 5.22
N MET A 73 -9.49 -9.82 4.52
CA MET A 73 -8.57 -8.68 4.47
C MET A 73 -9.28 -7.38 4.83
N PHE A 74 -8.59 -6.48 5.51
CA PHE A 74 -9.08 -5.13 5.77
C PHE A 74 -7.91 -4.13 5.74
N ALA A 75 -8.18 -2.90 5.32
CA ALA A 75 -7.22 -1.79 5.40
C ALA A 75 -7.83 -0.70 6.28
N ILE A 76 -7.21 -0.42 7.44
CA ILE A 76 -7.68 0.66 8.31
C ILE A 76 -7.44 2.01 7.64
N ASN A 77 -8.35 2.96 7.87
CA ASN A 77 -8.30 4.32 7.36
C ASN A 77 -8.34 5.30 8.54
N PHE A 78 -7.21 5.52 9.22
CA PHE A 78 -7.15 6.28 10.48
C PHE A 78 -7.68 7.69 10.33
N THR A 79 -8.62 8.08 11.19
CA THR A 79 -9.40 9.33 11.13
C THR A 79 -8.52 10.56 10.91
N ASN A 80 -7.49 10.71 11.76
CA ASN A 80 -6.45 11.73 11.66
C ASN A 80 -5.11 11.03 11.37
N PRO A 81 -4.68 10.90 10.10
CA PRO A 81 -3.50 10.11 9.74
C PRO A 81 -2.17 10.78 10.10
N LEU A 82 -2.17 12.09 10.38
CA LEU A 82 -0.98 12.86 10.74
C LEU A 82 -0.68 12.82 12.24
N ALA A 83 0.60 12.71 12.59
CA ALA A 83 1.08 12.82 13.97
C ALA A 83 0.99 14.25 14.51
N ARG A 84 0.84 14.37 15.83
CA ARG A 84 1.07 15.62 16.57
C ARG A 84 2.57 15.96 16.59
N THR A 85 2.92 17.24 16.70
CA THR A 85 4.34 17.67 16.85
C THR A 85 4.92 17.24 18.19
N ASP A 86 4.12 17.33 19.26
CA ASP A 86 4.36 16.70 20.55
C ASP A 86 3.12 15.85 20.87
N ASP A 87 3.29 14.58 21.21
CA ASP A 87 2.21 13.62 21.38
C ASP A 87 1.18 14.05 22.43
N LYS A 88 1.65 14.74 23.49
CA LYS A 88 0.86 15.16 24.65
C LYS A 88 0.16 16.51 24.44
N VAL A 89 0.58 17.29 23.46
CA VAL A 89 -0.04 18.59 23.14
C VAL A 89 -1.12 18.37 22.09
N GLU A 90 -2.36 18.75 22.40
CA GLU A 90 -3.44 18.66 21.43
C GLU A 90 -3.17 19.54 20.20
N GLN A 91 -3.40 18.97 19.03
CA GLN A 91 -3.20 19.64 17.74
C GLN A 91 -4.34 19.23 16.81
N ALA A 92 -5.02 20.22 16.21
CA ALA A 92 -6.17 19.98 15.36
C ALA A 92 -5.85 19.03 14.20
N ASP A 93 -6.81 18.15 13.88
CA ASP A 93 -6.77 17.20 12.77
C ASP A 93 -5.55 16.25 12.73
N ARG A 94 -4.94 16.04 13.90
CA ARG A 94 -3.83 15.11 14.14
C ARG A 94 -4.17 14.12 15.26
N SER A 95 -3.48 12.99 15.30
CA SER A 95 -3.69 11.93 16.28
C SER A 95 -2.45 11.74 17.15
N SER A 96 -2.65 11.44 18.42
CA SER A 96 -1.58 10.91 19.29
C SER A 96 -1.24 9.46 18.95
N THR A 97 -0.17 8.94 19.56
CA THR A 97 0.20 7.51 19.55
C THR A 97 -0.90 6.64 20.19
N GLU A 98 -1.60 7.16 21.21
CA GLU A 98 -2.71 6.49 21.87
C GLU A 98 -3.98 6.46 21.00
N ASP A 99 -4.28 7.56 20.29
CA ASP A 99 -5.38 7.59 19.32
C ASP A 99 -5.19 6.54 18.22
N GLN A 100 -3.99 6.47 17.65
CA GLN A 100 -3.60 5.46 16.66
C GLN A 100 -3.71 4.04 17.21
N ARG A 101 -3.25 3.81 18.46
CA ARG A 101 -3.33 2.50 19.12
C ARG A 101 -4.78 2.06 19.37
N ARG A 102 -5.66 3.01 19.72
CA ARG A 102 -7.09 2.79 19.95
C ARG A 102 -7.83 2.45 18.66
N GLU A 103 -7.72 3.30 17.63
CA GLU A 103 -8.35 3.05 16.31
C GLU A 103 -7.86 1.72 15.70
N LEU A 104 -6.56 1.39 15.85
CA LEU A 104 -6.04 0.08 15.44
C LEU A 104 -6.68 -1.06 16.23
N GLY A 105 -6.75 -0.95 17.56
CA GLY A 105 -7.35 -1.98 18.42
C GLY A 105 -8.84 -2.23 18.13
N GLU A 106 -9.57 -1.23 17.64
CA GLU A 106 -10.95 -1.36 17.17
C GLU A 106 -11.03 -2.12 15.83
N ALA A 107 -10.16 -1.80 14.87
CA ALA A 107 -10.08 -2.54 13.59
C ALA A 107 -9.63 -4.00 13.77
N ILE A 108 -8.73 -4.27 14.73
CA ILE A 108 -8.31 -5.65 15.10
C ILE A 108 -9.52 -6.44 15.60
N LYS A 109 -10.30 -5.88 16.53
CA LYS A 109 -11.52 -6.51 17.05
C LYS A 109 -12.54 -6.76 15.94
N GLU A 110 -12.76 -5.80 15.05
CA GLU A 110 -13.73 -5.91 13.96
C GLU A 110 -13.32 -6.96 12.92
N LEU A 111 -12.04 -7.03 12.50
CA LEU A 111 -11.58 -8.07 11.58
C LEU A 111 -11.68 -9.47 12.21
N LYS A 112 -11.30 -9.61 13.49
CA LYS A 112 -11.51 -10.88 14.25
C LYS A 112 -12.98 -11.26 14.33
N ARG A 113 -13.88 -10.31 14.60
CA ARG A 113 -15.34 -10.53 14.66
C ARG A 113 -15.93 -10.96 13.32
N ARG A 114 -15.49 -10.37 12.20
CA ARG A 114 -15.94 -10.73 10.84
C ARG A 114 -15.51 -12.14 10.43
N THR A 115 -14.29 -12.53 10.80
CA THR A 115 -13.63 -13.75 10.28
C THR A 115 -13.67 -14.93 11.26
N GLY A 116 -14.09 -14.73 12.50
CA GLY A 116 -14.02 -15.72 13.58
C GLY A 116 -12.60 -16.05 14.06
N ALA A 117 -11.57 -15.39 13.52
CA ALA A 117 -10.18 -15.73 13.80
C ALA A 117 -9.74 -15.35 15.21
N SER A 118 -9.04 -16.26 15.89
CA SER A 118 -8.44 -16.00 17.21
C SER A 118 -7.22 -15.05 17.14
N ARG A 119 -6.48 -15.08 16.02
CA ARG A 119 -5.34 -14.19 15.74
C ARG A 119 -5.36 -13.72 14.29
N ILE A 120 -4.84 -12.53 14.02
CA ILE A 120 -4.70 -11.96 12.67
C ILE A 120 -3.23 -11.61 12.36
N ALA A 121 -2.92 -11.21 11.14
CA ALA A 121 -1.64 -10.62 10.75
C ALA A 121 -1.79 -9.11 10.57
N LEU A 122 -0.79 -8.34 11.00
CA LEU A 122 -0.73 -6.88 10.87
C LEU A 122 0.40 -6.50 9.89
N VAL A 123 0.11 -5.63 8.93
CA VAL A 123 1.09 -5.15 7.94
C VAL A 123 1.08 -3.62 7.92
N GLY A 124 2.12 -2.99 8.44
CA GLY A 124 2.23 -1.53 8.57
C GLY A 124 3.31 -0.92 7.69
N ASN A 125 2.99 0.21 7.06
CA ASN A 125 3.99 1.06 6.40
C ASN A 125 4.26 2.32 7.21
N SER A 126 5.52 2.76 7.28
CA SER A 126 5.89 4.05 7.88
C SER A 126 5.34 4.16 9.33
N ARG A 127 4.73 5.30 9.70
CA ARG A 127 3.99 5.49 10.96
C ARG A 127 3.06 4.32 11.32
N GLY A 128 2.44 3.63 10.35
CA GLY A 128 1.52 2.52 10.61
C GLY A 128 2.13 1.36 11.40
N GLY A 129 3.46 1.23 11.47
CA GLY A 129 4.12 0.28 12.35
C GLY A 129 4.15 0.68 13.84
N ASN A 130 4.10 1.99 14.15
CA ASN A 130 4.11 2.51 15.52
C ASN A 130 2.92 2.00 16.36
N PRO A 131 1.64 2.11 15.92
CA PRO A 131 0.52 1.55 16.68
C PRO A 131 0.51 0.02 16.67
N ILE A 132 1.04 -0.65 15.63
CA ILE A 132 1.21 -2.12 15.62
C ILE A 132 2.12 -2.55 16.78
N ARG A 133 3.34 -1.98 16.87
CA ARG A 133 4.29 -2.27 17.95
C ARG A 133 3.72 -1.90 19.31
N SER A 134 3.09 -0.72 19.42
CA SER A 134 2.50 -0.24 20.68
C SER A 134 1.33 -1.12 21.16
N TYR A 135 0.45 -1.56 20.25
CA TYR A 135 -0.64 -2.48 20.58
C TYR A 135 -0.10 -3.83 21.10
N ILE A 136 0.87 -4.42 20.39
CA ILE A 136 1.48 -5.70 20.77
C ILE A 136 2.20 -5.62 22.12
N LYS A 137 3.02 -4.57 22.33
CA LYS A 137 3.79 -4.33 23.56
C LYS A 137 2.85 -4.13 24.76
N ASN A 138 1.74 -3.40 24.59
CA ASN A 138 0.73 -3.15 25.62
C ASN A 138 -0.31 -4.28 25.72
N GLY A 139 0.14 -5.53 25.68
CA GLY A 139 -0.67 -6.73 25.95
C GLY A 139 -1.42 -7.33 24.74
N GLY A 140 -1.49 -6.64 23.60
CA GLY A 140 -2.22 -7.09 22.41
C GLY A 140 -1.55 -8.22 21.61
N GLY A 141 -0.36 -8.71 22.00
CA GLY A 141 0.36 -9.77 21.28
C GLY A 141 -0.39 -11.10 21.18
N ALA A 142 -1.36 -11.36 22.07
CA ALA A 142 -2.23 -12.53 21.96
C ALA A 142 -3.07 -12.51 20.67
N ASP A 143 -3.52 -11.34 20.22
CA ASP A 143 -4.37 -11.15 19.02
C ASP A 143 -3.58 -11.20 17.70
N VAL A 144 -2.25 -11.12 17.74
CA VAL A 144 -1.42 -10.89 16.56
C VAL A 144 -0.50 -12.08 16.29
N SER A 145 -0.73 -12.79 15.19
CA SER A 145 0.12 -13.89 14.72
C SER A 145 1.44 -13.39 14.10
N HIS A 146 1.34 -12.38 13.23
CA HIS A 146 2.45 -11.82 12.46
C HIS A 146 2.38 -10.29 12.49
N ALA A 147 3.52 -9.63 12.58
CA ALA A 147 3.68 -8.18 12.45
C ALA A 147 4.76 -7.87 11.41
N VAL A 148 4.34 -7.32 10.27
CA VAL A 148 5.23 -6.95 9.15
C VAL A 148 5.36 -5.43 9.08
N LEU A 149 6.59 -4.94 9.16
CA LEU A 149 6.93 -3.53 9.38
C LEU A 149 7.75 -3.01 8.20
N CYS A 150 7.09 -2.29 7.29
CA CYS A 150 7.64 -1.83 6.02
C CYS A 150 8.08 -0.36 6.11
N GLY A 151 9.39 -0.08 6.12
CA GLY A 151 9.92 1.28 6.21
C GLY A 151 9.49 2.01 7.50
N VAL A 152 9.21 1.26 8.57
CA VAL A 152 8.73 1.82 9.84
C VAL A 152 9.90 2.51 10.55
N PRO A 153 9.74 3.74 11.07
CA PRO A 153 10.80 4.46 11.79
C PRO A 153 11.00 3.90 13.21
N ASN A 154 11.42 2.64 13.29
CA ASN A 154 11.54 1.85 14.52
C ASN A 154 12.56 2.41 15.52
N HIS A 155 13.60 3.08 15.01
CA HIS A 155 14.59 3.85 15.77
C HIS A 155 14.41 5.37 15.59
N GLY A 156 13.26 5.79 15.06
CA GLY A 156 12.95 7.19 14.73
C GLY A 156 13.40 7.60 13.34
N VAL A 157 13.29 8.91 13.08
CA VAL A 157 13.79 9.60 11.87
C VAL A 157 14.86 10.65 12.21
N TYR A 158 15.07 10.90 13.51
CA TYR A 158 16.20 11.58 14.12
C TYR A 158 16.29 11.21 15.61
N ASP A 159 17.45 11.40 16.25
CA ASP A 159 17.71 11.13 17.67
C ASP A 159 18.17 12.39 18.43
N TRP A 160 17.48 13.51 18.26
CA TRP A 160 17.90 14.80 18.83
C TRP A 160 17.36 15.06 20.25
N GLU A 161 18.00 15.97 20.98
CA GLU A 161 17.52 16.45 22.29
C GLU A 161 16.32 17.38 22.17
N GLU A 162 16.10 18.04 21.02
CA GLU A 162 14.87 18.81 20.78
C GLU A 162 13.74 17.89 20.26
N GLY A 163 12.49 18.23 20.60
CA GLY A 163 11.33 17.49 20.09
C GLY A 163 11.19 16.08 20.66
N LEU A 164 11.67 15.81 21.88
CA LEU A 164 11.55 14.50 22.55
C LEU A 164 10.09 14.02 22.72
N GLY A 165 9.11 14.91 22.69
CA GLY A 165 7.68 14.54 22.70
C GLY A 165 7.12 14.07 21.36
N GLY A 166 7.86 14.19 20.26
CA GLY A 166 7.44 13.71 18.94
C GLY A 166 7.64 12.20 18.78
N GLU A 167 6.63 11.49 18.25
CA GLU A 167 6.64 10.02 18.11
C GLU A 167 7.73 9.45 17.18
N PHE A 168 8.40 10.32 16.40
CA PHE A 168 9.47 9.95 15.48
C PHE A 168 10.89 10.24 16.00
N ASN A 169 11.03 10.75 17.23
CA ASN A 169 12.34 10.97 17.83
C ASN A 169 12.82 9.67 18.53
N GLY A 170 13.97 9.13 18.12
CA GLY A 170 14.56 7.91 18.70
C GLY A 170 14.92 8.03 20.19
N ARG A 171 15.20 9.25 20.68
CA ARG A 171 15.37 9.58 22.11
C ARG A 171 14.05 9.86 22.81
N GLY A 172 12.94 9.97 22.09
CA GLY A 172 11.60 10.15 22.68
C GLY A 172 11.22 8.99 23.60
N PRO A 173 10.38 9.21 24.62
CA PRO A 173 9.99 8.16 25.56
C PRO A 173 9.14 7.08 24.88
N PHE A 174 8.42 7.43 23.80
CA PHE A 174 7.61 6.48 23.03
C PHE A 174 8.47 5.39 22.37
N LEU A 175 9.44 5.77 21.53
CA LEU A 175 10.28 4.78 20.83
C LEU A 175 11.22 4.04 21.77
N ARG A 176 11.74 4.70 22.82
CA ARG A 176 12.46 3.99 23.89
C ARG A 176 11.60 2.92 24.56
N GLY A 177 10.37 3.23 24.97
CA GLY A 177 9.44 2.26 25.56
C GLY A 177 9.08 1.09 24.64
N LEU A 178 9.05 1.29 23.32
CA LEU A 178 8.88 0.20 22.36
C LEU A 178 10.15 -0.68 22.24
N ASN A 179 11.34 -0.07 22.22
CA ASN A 179 12.62 -0.75 22.00
C ASN A 179 13.23 -1.31 23.31
N GLU A 180 12.69 -0.96 24.49
CA GLU A 180 13.10 -1.46 25.81
C GLU A 180 12.98 -2.99 25.95
N GLY A 181 14.08 -3.65 26.32
CA GLY A 181 14.13 -5.07 26.65
C GLY A 181 15.39 -5.77 26.12
N GLU A 182 15.44 -7.10 26.27
CA GLU A 182 16.49 -7.89 25.60
C GLU A 182 16.28 -7.92 24.08
N ASN A 183 15.02 -7.94 23.63
CA ASN A 183 14.62 -7.88 22.22
C ASN A 183 13.55 -6.80 22.05
N GLU A 184 13.49 -6.19 20.87
CA GLU A 184 12.59 -5.06 20.56
C GLU A 184 11.21 -5.53 20.05
N VAL A 185 10.99 -6.84 20.09
CA VAL A 185 9.82 -7.58 19.64
C VAL A 185 9.22 -8.37 20.80
N THR A 186 7.91 -8.56 20.79
CA THR A 186 7.21 -9.30 21.86
C THR A 186 7.11 -10.79 21.51
N PRO A 187 7.52 -11.71 22.41
CA PRO A 187 7.43 -13.15 22.18
C PRO A 187 6.02 -13.64 21.79
N GLY A 188 5.95 -14.72 21.01
CA GLY A 188 4.70 -15.32 20.54
C GLY A 188 4.06 -14.64 19.33
N THR A 189 4.55 -13.47 18.91
CA THR A 189 4.24 -12.82 17.61
C THR A 189 5.45 -12.97 16.68
N ALA A 190 5.24 -13.36 15.43
CA ALA A 190 6.31 -13.39 14.42
C ALA A 190 6.53 -11.99 13.84
N PHE A 191 7.75 -11.45 13.93
CA PHE A 191 8.09 -10.12 13.40
C PHE A 191 8.98 -10.17 12.15
N LEU A 192 8.60 -9.37 11.15
CA LEU A 192 9.39 -9.08 9.95
C LEU A 192 9.55 -7.57 9.79
N THR A 193 10.75 -7.08 9.52
CA THR A 193 10.98 -5.72 8.98
C THR A 193 11.38 -5.81 7.51
N LEU A 194 10.85 -4.90 6.70
CA LEU A 194 11.23 -4.69 5.30
C LEU A 194 11.79 -3.28 5.15
N ARG A 195 13.05 -3.17 4.72
CA ARG A 195 13.75 -1.89 4.62
C ARG A 195 14.38 -1.65 3.25
N SER A 196 14.61 -0.37 2.96
CA SER A 196 15.34 0.08 1.79
C SER A 196 16.85 -0.14 1.93
N ASP A 197 17.52 -0.34 0.80
CA ASP A 197 18.95 -0.15 0.67
C ASP A 197 19.24 1.33 0.34
N GLY A 198 19.21 2.18 1.38
CA GLY A 198 19.65 3.58 1.33
C GLY A 198 18.72 4.62 0.66
N LEU A 199 17.58 4.23 0.06
CA LEU A 199 16.64 5.15 -0.62
C LEU A 199 15.37 5.47 0.19
N ASP A 200 15.28 5.04 1.44
CA ASP A 200 14.22 5.50 2.36
C ASP A 200 14.60 6.87 2.94
N LYS A 201 13.87 7.93 2.58
CA LYS A 201 14.13 9.31 3.00
C LYS A 201 14.01 9.59 4.50
N TYR A 202 13.41 8.68 5.26
CA TYR A 202 13.26 8.78 6.71
C TYR A 202 14.28 7.91 7.47
N ALA A 203 15.07 7.10 6.78
CA ALA A 203 16.17 6.30 7.32
C ALA A 203 17.54 6.81 6.81
N GLN A 204 17.79 8.11 6.97
CA GLN A 204 18.93 8.84 6.40
C GLN A 204 19.81 9.45 7.49
N ALA A 205 21.13 9.38 7.32
CA ALA A 205 22.10 9.91 8.29
C ALA A 205 22.17 11.45 8.36
N ASP A 206 21.66 12.15 7.35
CA ASP A 206 21.67 13.61 7.24
C ASP A 206 20.25 14.19 7.31
N GLY A 207 20.08 15.21 8.14
CA GLY A 207 18.79 15.78 8.52
C GLY A 207 18.07 16.61 7.44
N ARG A 208 18.54 16.63 6.18
CA ARG A 208 17.90 17.43 5.11
C ARG A 208 16.41 17.12 4.92
N PHE A 209 16.00 15.88 5.13
CA PHE A 209 14.60 15.44 4.96
C PHE A 209 13.72 15.67 6.18
N VAL A 210 14.32 16.08 7.30
CA VAL A 210 13.66 16.41 8.58
C VAL A 210 13.94 17.86 9.01
N GLY A 211 14.37 18.72 8.08
CA GLY A 211 14.47 20.17 8.25
C GLY A 211 15.81 20.71 8.78
N LYS A 212 16.80 19.85 9.08
CA LYS A 212 18.16 20.27 9.50
C LYS A 212 19.24 19.68 8.56
N PRO A 213 19.40 20.18 7.32
CA PRO A 213 20.48 19.73 6.42
C PRO A 213 21.86 19.94 7.07
N GLY A 214 22.80 19.01 6.85
CA GLY A 214 24.13 19.02 7.46
C GLY A 214 24.16 18.59 8.94
N THR A 215 23.00 18.37 9.58
CA THR A 215 22.91 17.87 10.96
C THR A 215 22.76 16.35 10.95
N PRO A 216 23.62 15.57 11.63
CA PRO A 216 23.44 14.13 11.77
C PRO A 216 22.11 13.79 12.45
N THR A 217 21.41 12.77 11.96
CA THR A 217 20.13 12.28 12.53
C THR A 217 20.31 11.18 13.58
N GLY A 218 21.51 10.58 13.68
CA GLY A 218 21.76 9.33 14.42
C GLY A 218 21.09 8.08 13.81
N VAL A 219 20.26 8.24 12.78
CA VAL A 219 19.53 7.16 12.09
C VAL A 219 20.27 6.78 10.81
N THR A 220 20.33 5.49 10.50
CA THR A 220 20.92 4.97 9.25
C THR A 220 19.89 4.15 8.47
N ALA A 221 20.27 3.62 7.30
CA ALA A 221 19.45 2.69 6.52
C ALA A 221 19.11 1.38 7.29
N GLU A 222 19.76 1.10 8.43
CA GLU A 222 19.41 0.02 9.35
C GLU A 222 18.28 0.39 10.34
N GLY A 223 17.96 1.68 10.52
CA GLY A 223 17.00 2.17 11.52
C GLY A 223 15.61 1.51 11.52
N PRO A 224 15.05 1.06 10.38
CA PRO A 224 13.81 0.28 10.35
C PRO A 224 13.92 -1.16 10.84
N ALA A 225 15.12 -1.70 11.07
CA ALA A 225 15.33 -3.04 11.62
C ALA A 225 14.95 -3.12 13.11
N LEU A 226 14.76 -4.34 13.61
CA LEU A 226 14.49 -4.65 15.02
C LEU A 226 15.28 -5.88 15.48
N LYS A 227 15.89 -5.79 16.66
CA LYS A 227 16.52 -6.92 17.35
C LYS A 227 15.46 -7.96 17.75
N GLY A 228 15.64 -9.19 17.26
CA GLY A 228 14.72 -10.31 17.44
C GLY A 228 13.68 -10.48 16.33
N ALA A 229 13.58 -9.53 15.39
CA ALA A 229 12.80 -9.73 14.16
C ALA A 229 13.60 -10.48 13.08
N THR A 230 12.90 -11.02 12.09
CA THR A 230 13.50 -11.21 10.76
C THR A 230 13.64 -9.82 10.11
N ASN A 231 14.80 -9.49 9.57
CA ASN A 231 15.05 -8.18 8.94
C ASN A 231 15.52 -8.40 7.50
N LEU A 232 14.78 -7.88 6.51
CA LEU A 232 15.11 -8.06 5.09
C LEU A 232 15.29 -6.72 4.37
N VAL A 233 16.30 -6.68 3.50
CA VAL A 233 16.59 -5.53 2.62
C VAL A 233 15.98 -5.81 1.24
N LEU A 234 15.19 -4.88 0.73
CA LEU A 234 14.52 -5.03 -0.57
C LEU A 234 15.37 -4.49 -1.74
N GLY A 235 16.59 -4.00 -1.47
CA GLY A 235 17.42 -3.26 -2.42
C GLY A 235 16.94 -1.81 -2.59
N ALA A 236 17.26 -1.20 -3.73
CA ALA A 236 16.89 0.17 -4.09
C ALA A 236 15.37 0.38 -4.28
N VAL A 237 14.64 0.46 -3.17
CA VAL A 237 13.22 0.85 -3.05
C VAL A 237 13.10 2.16 -2.28
N ASP A 238 12.16 3.03 -2.62
CA ASP A 238 11.83 4.19 -1.79
C ASP A 238 11.07 3.80 -0.51
N HIS A 239 10.88 4.76 0.40
CA HIS A 239 10.21 4.58 1.69
C HIS A 239 8.81 3.95 1.62
N ARG A 240 7.99 4.33 0.63
CA ARG A 240 6.64 3.77 0.41
C ARG A 240 6.73 2.44 -0.34
N GLU A 241 7.65 2.32 -1.29
CA GLU A 241 7.93 1.07 -1.99
C GLU A 241 8.34 -0.08 -1.04
N THR A 242 8.87 0.21 0.16
CA THR A 242 9.08 -0.83 1.20
C THR A 242 7.84 -1.67 1.52
N ALA A 243 6.63 -1.14 1.24
CA ALA A 243 5.34 -1.79 1.48
C ALA A 243 4.57 -2.15 0.19
N PHE A 244 4.59 -1.27 -0.82
CA PHE A 244 3.68 -1.36 -1.97
C PHE A 244 4.34 -1.93 -3.24
N HIS A 245 5.68 -2.02 -3.28
CA HIS A 245 6.43 -2.55 -4.42
C HIS A 245 6.20 -4.07 -4.58
N PRO A 246 6.20 -4.63 -5.81
CA PRO A 246 6.14 -6.07 -6.08
C PRO A 246 7.05 -6.96 -5.18
N ARG A 247 8.33 -6.59 -5.04
CA ARG A 247 9.29 -7.15 -4.06
C ARG A 247 8.75 -7.21 -2.62
N ALA A 248 8.16 -6.12 -2.10
CA ALA A 248 7.60 -6.08 -0.76
C ALA A 248 6.41 -7.04 -0.62
N PHE A 249 5.48 -7.03 -1.58
CA PHE A 249 4.36 -7.98 -1.60
C PHE A 249 4.83 -9.44 -1.47
N ARG A 250 5.90 -9.83 -2.20
CA ARG A 250 6.44 -11.19 -2.13
C ARG A 250 6.83 -11.58 -0.72
N GLU A 251 7.63 -10.75 -0.04
CA GLU A 251 8.11 -11.09 1.31
C GLU A 251 6.98 -10.99 2.36
N ILE A 252 6.05 -10.05 2.23
CA ILE A 252 4.84 -9.97 3.07
C ILE A 252 4.02 -11.26 2.94
N TYR A 253 3.72 -11.70 1.71
CA TYR A 253 2.97 -12.94 1.46
C TYR A 253 3.73 -14.15 2.01
N LYS A 254 5.02 -14.27 1.69
CA LYS A 254 5.87 -15.39 2.08
C LYS A 254 5.96 -15.56 3.59
N PHE A 255 6.08 -14.46 4.33
CA PHE A 255 6.16 -14.48 5.78
C PHE A 255 4.84 -14.90 6.45
N ILE A 256 3.70 -14.37 5.97
CA ILE A 256 2.38 -14.63 6.58
C ILE A 256 1.81 -16.00 6.15
N ALA A 257 2.08 -16.45 4.91
CA ALA A 257 1.58 -17.70 4.36
C ALA A 257 2.55 -18.90 4.48
N GLY A 258 3.79 -18.67 4.92
CA GLY A 258 4.85 -19.69 5.04
C GLY A 258 5.36 -20.25 3.71
N ARG A 259 4.96 -19.67 2.57
CA ARG A 259 5.29 -20.14 1.21
C ARG A 259 5.32 -18.98 0.21
N GLU A 260 6.09 -19.13 -0.86
CA GLU A 260 6.11 -18.16 -1.96
C GLU A 260 4.68 -17.93 -2.54
N PRO A 261 4.38 -16.71 -3.03
CA PRO A 261 3.19 -16.49 -3.85
C PRO A 261 3.32 -17.25 -5.18
N SER A 262 2.19 -17.70 -5.74
CA SER A 262 2.14 -18.31 -7.07
C SER A 262 2.33 -17.30 -8.21
N ARG A 263 2.18 -16.01 -7.93
CA ARG A 263 2.35 -14.90 -8.89
C ARG A 263 2.56 -13.54 -8.23
N ILE A 264 3.13 -12.61 -8.99
CA ILE A 264 3.34 -11.21 -8.59
C ILE A 264 2.36 -10.27 -9.34
N GLU A 265 1.84 -10.76 -10.45
CA GLU A 265 0.86 -10.13 -11.34
C GLU A 265 -0.52 -10.11 -10.69
N ILE A 266 -1.27 -9.05 -10.96
CA ILE A 266 -2.68 -8.94 -10.57
C ILE A 266 -3.53 -9.60 -11.65
N VAL A 267 -4.24 -10.66 -11.30
CA VAL A 267 -5.16 -11.38 -12.20
C VAL A 267 -6.48 -10.63 -12.25
N PRO A 268 -6.98 -10.22 -13.42
CA PRO A 268 -8.25 -9.50 -13.53
C PRO A 268 -9.47 -10.31 -13.04
N GLU A 269 -10.46 -9.59 -12.51
CA GLU A 269 -11.83 -10.08 -12.32
C GLU A 269 -12.61 -9.90 -13.63
N ALA A 270 -13.64 -10.71 -13.87
CA ALA A 270 -14.46 -10.59 -15.09
C ALA A 270 -15.46 -9.40 -15.06
N ALA A 271 -15.69 -8.82 -13.90
CA ALA A 271 -16.49 -7.60 -13.70
C ALA A 271 -15.91 -6.85 -12.51
N VAL A 272 -15.75 -5.53 -12.62
CA VAL A 272 -15.06 -4.71 -11.62
C VAL A 272 -16.02 -3.69 -11.02
N THR A 273 -16.06 -3.65 -9.69
CA THR A 273 -16.83 -2.66 -8.92
C THR A 273 -15.89 -1.80 -8.08
N LEU A 274 -16.00 -0.48 -8.23
CA LEU A 274 -15.17 0.51 -7.53
C LEU A 274 -16.00 1.31 -6.53
N SER A 275 -15.46 1.49 -5.33
CA SER A 275 -16.01 2.35 -4.28
C SER A 275 -14.86 2.88 -3.44
N GLY A 276 -15.13 3.95 -2.69
CA GLY A 276 -14.26 4.46 -1.64
C GLY A 276 -14.91 5.62 -0.94
N LEU A 277 -14.11 6.33 -0.14
CA LEU A 277 -14.55 7.49 0.64
C LEU A 277 -13.99 8.78 0.02
N VAL A 278 -14.79 9.84 -0.04
CA VAL A 278 -14.31 11.21 -0.23
C VAL A 278 -13.83 11.74 1.12
N THR A 279 -12.60 12.26 1.18
CA THR A 279 -11.95 12.67 2.44
C THR A 279 -11.42 14.10 2.42
N ALA A 280 -11.42 14.76 3.58
CA ALA A 280 -11.17 16.19 3.70
C ALA A 280 -9.67 16.56 3.84
N THR A 281 -9.32 17.77 3.41
CA THR A 281 -7.99 18.37 3.63
C THR A 281 -8.10 19.77 4.29
N PRO A 282 -8.72 19.88 5.48
CA PRO A 282 -8.99 21.15 6.14
C PRO A 282 -7.70 21.96 6.35
N GLY A 283 -7.68 23.21 5.85
CA GLY A 283 -6.50 24.08 5.95
C GLY A 283 -5.21 23.53 5.31
N GLY A 284 -5.30 22.53 4.43
CA GLY A 284 -4.14 21.82 3.88
C GLY A 284 -3.64 20.63 4.73
N VAL A 285 -4.26 20.34 5.88
CA VAL A 285 -3.96 19.20 6.76
C VAL A 285 -4.67 17.96 6.23
N GLN A 286 -3.94 16.86 5.97
CA GLN A 286 -4.54 15.62 5.49
C GLN A 286 -5.35 14.92 6.59
N THR A 287 -6.66 14.77 6.36
CA THR A 287 -7.54 13.94 7.21
C THR A 287 -8.18 12.82 6.39
N ASN A 288 -8.57 11.74 7.06
CA ASN A 288 -9.37 10.68 6.47
C ASN A 288 -10.85 10.79 6.89
N ARG A 289 -11.24 11.91 7.49
CA ARG A 289 -12.62 12.27 7.82
C ARG A 289 -13.46 12.35 6.54
N PRO A 290 -14.72 11.86 6.56
CA PRO A 290 -15.58 11.87 5.38
C PRO A 290 -16.01 13.28 4.96
N VAL A 291 -16.30 13.43 3.68
CA VAL A 291 -16.96 14.62 3.11
C VAL A 291 -18.28 14.18 2.49
N SER A 292 -19.39 14.60 3.08
CA SER A 292 -20.74 14.34 2.56
C SER A 292 -21.13 15.34 1.47
N GLY A 293 -22.06 14.95 0.60
CA GLY A 293 -22.60 15.80 -0.47
C GLY A 293 -21.65 16.11 -1.64
N ALA A 294 -20.38 15.71 -1.56
CA ALA A 294 -19.43 15.85 -2.66
C ALA A 294 -19.85 14.98 -3.86
N SER A 295 -19.97 15.59 -5.04
CA SER A 295 -20.34 14.89 -6.26
C SER A 295 -19.15 14.13 -6.84
N VAL A 296 -19.39 12.89 -7.25
CA VAL A 296 -18.41 12.04 -7.95
C VAL A 296 -19.04 11.48 -9.23
N ASP A 297 -18.48 11.91 -10.37
CA ASP A 297 -18.78 11.38 -11.70
C ASP A 297 -17.61 10.53 -12.20
N VAL A 298 -17.88 9.36 -12.75
CA VAL A 298 -16.88 8.49 -13.39
C VAL A 298 -17.18 8.41 -14.87
N TYR A 299 -16.17 8.65 -15.71
CA TYR A 299 -16.22 8.51 -17.16
C TYR A 299 -15.21 7.48 -17.63
N ARG A 300 -15.57 6.68 -18.63
CA ARG A 300 -14.59 5.96 -19.45
C ARG A 300 -13.85 6.98 -20.34
N VAL A 301 -12.54 6.86 -20.47
CA VAL A 301 -11.74 7.71 -21.38
C VAL A 301 -10.89 6.92 -22.38
N SER A 302 -10.49 7.61 -23.45
CA SER A 302 -9.49 7.18 -24.42
C SER A 302 -8.11 7.07 -23.78
N ALA A 303 -7.44 5.93 -23.96
CA ALA A 303 -6.07 5.70 -23.51
C ALA A 303 -5.04 6.59 -24.23
N ASP A 304 -5.39 7.14 -25.39
CA ASP A 304 -4.48 7.91 -26.26
C ASP A 304 -4.70 9.42 -26.17
N THR A 305 -5.95 9.87 -25.94
CA THR A 305 -6.32 11.29 -25.97
C THR A 305 -6.89 11.82 -24.65
N GLY A 306 -7.17 10.95 -23.67
CA GLY A 306 -7.84 11.31 -22.41
C GLY A 306 -9.30 11.76 -22.58
N GLU A 307 -9.89 11.62 -23.77
CA GLU A 307 -11.25 12.08 -24.07
C GLU A 307 -12.31 11.10 -23.57
N ARG A 308 -13.43 11.64 -23.09
CA ARG A 308 -14.57 10.87 -22.58
C ARG A 308 -15.25 10.09 -23.69
N ILE A 309 -15.44 8.79 -23.45
CA ILE A 309 -16.12 7.86 -24.37
C ILE A 309 -17.57 7.74 -23.91
N GLY A 310 -18.40 8.72 -24.32
CA GLY A 310 -19.80 8.83 -23.93
C GLY A 310 -20.03 9.69 -22.67
N GLY A 311 -21.18 9.48 -22.03
CA GLY A 311 -21.56 10.13 -20.77
C GLY A 311 -20.85 9.52 -19.54
N PRO A 312 -21.23 9.94 -18.32
CA PRO A 312 -20.74 9.29 -17.11
C PRO A 312 -21.27 7.85 -17.04
N ILE A 313 -20.39 6.92 -16.67
CA ILE A 313 -20.75 5.51 -16.39
C ILE A 313 -21.21 5.32 -14.93
N HIS A 314 -20.95 6.30 -14.07
CA HIS A 314 -21.47 6.42 -12.71
C HIS A 314 -21.54 7.90 -12.33
N SER A 315 -22.59 8.29 -11.62
CA SER A 315 -22.79 9.62 -11.04
C SER A 315 -23.40 9.47 -9.65
N SER A 316 -22.84 10.17 -8.66
CA SER A 316 -23.22 10.02 -7.26
C SER A 316 -22.92 11.26 -6.43
N GLN A 317 -23.53 11.35 -5.25
CA GLN A 317 -23.09 12.23 -4.16
C GLN A 317 -22.61 11.35 -3.00
N ALA A 318 -21.55 11.80 -2.33
CA ALA A 318 -20.98 11.11 -1.18
C ALA A 318 -21.95 11.10 0.02
N GLY A 319 -22.14 9.93 0.64
CA GLY A 319 -22.97 9.77 1.83
C GLY A 319 -22.40 10.46 3.08
N GLU A 320 -23.10 10.33 4.22
CA GLU A 320 -22.58 10.82 5.52
C GLU A 320 -21.29 10.11 5.96
N ASP A 321 -21.11 8.84 5.56
CA ASP A 321 -19.84 8.10 5.69
C ASP A 321 -18.78 8.49 4.64
N GLY A 322 -19.09 9.46 3.76
CA GLY A 322 -18.24 9.91 2.65
C GLY A 322 -18.22 8.97 1.44
N ARG A 323 -19.02 7.89 1.42
CA ARG A 323 -18.94 6.87 0.36
C ARG A 323 -19.55 7.33 -0.96
N TRP A 324 -18.81 7.15 -2.05
CA TRP A 324 -19.23 7.54 -3.40
C TRP A 324 -19.62 6.37 -4.32
N GLY A 325 -19.13 5.15 -4.05
CA GLY A 325 -19.46 3.96 -4.85
C GLY A 325 -20.75 3.27 -4.39
N PRO A 326 -21.16 2.16 -5.06
CA PRO A 326 -20.40 1.40 -6.05
C PRO A 326 -20.62 1.82 -7.51
N ALA A 327 -19.53 2.13 -8.21
CA ALA A 327 -19.48 2.26 -9.67
C ALA A 327 -19.10 0.93 -10.34
N LYS A 328 -19.68 0.60 -11.48
CA LYS A 328 -19.31 -0.58 -12.30
C LYS A 328 -18.43 -0.15 -13.47
N VAL A 329 -17.33 -0.87 -13.69
CA VAL A 329 -16.36 -0.59 -14.77
C VAL A 329 -15.86 -1.90 -15.39
N GLU A 330 -15.36 -1.84 -16.62
CA GLU A 330 -14.62 -2.95 -17.22
C GLU A 330 -13.15 -2.97 -16.75
N PRO A 331 -12.51 -4.15 -16.62
CA PRO A 331 -11.13 -4.28 -16.14
C PRO A 331 -10.05 -3.56 -16.98
N SER A 332 -10.40 -3.18 -18.22
CA SER A 332 -9.50 -2.59 -19.22
C SER A 332 -9.76 -1.10 -19.49
N TRP A 333 -10.73 -0.46 -18.83
CA TRP A 333 -11.06 0.94 -19.07
C TRP A 333 -10.12 1.88 -18.30
N TYR A 334 -9.50 2.80 -19.04
CA TYR A 334 -8.97 4.03 -18.45
C TYR A 334 -10.14 4.91 -18.01
N LEU A 335 -10.00 5.57 -16.86
CA LEU A 335 -11.08 6.33 -16.22
C LEU A 335 -10.68 7.78 -15.98
N GLU A 336 -11.63 8.69 -16.14
CA GLU A 336 -11.63 10.01 -15.51
C GLU A 336 -12.64 9.97 -14.36
N ILE A 337 -12.18 10.18 -13.12
CA ILE A 337 -13.04 10.36 -11.95
C ILE A 337 -13.02 11.85 -11.61
N VAL A 338 -14.17 12.51 -11.67
CA VAL A 338 -14.32 13.93 -11.35
C VAL A 338 -14.87 14.04 -9.94
N LEU A 339 -14.12 14.71 -9.06
CA LEU A 339 -14.55 15.07 -7.71
C LEU A 339 -14.86 16.57 -7.64
N THR A 340 -16.10 16.90 -7.29
CA THR A 340 -16.56 18.26 -7.02
C THR A 340 -17.04 18.34 -5.58
N SER A 341 -16.41 19.21 -4.77
CA SER A 341 -16.73 19.41 -3.36
C SER A 341 -16.79 20.89 -3.03
N ALA A 342 -17.66 21.29 -2.11
CA ALA A 342 -17.79 22.67 -1.67
C ALA A 342 -16.43 23.23 -1.17
N GLY A 343 -16.11 24.47 -1.52
CA GLY A 343 -14.86 25.14 -1.16
C GLY A 343 -13.57 24.51 -1.72
N SER A 344 -13.67 23.49 -2.57
CA SER A 344 -12.52 22.71 -3.07
C SER A 344 -12.28 22.93 -4.57
N THR A 345 -11.05 22.72 -5.03
CA THR A 345 -10.73 22.66 -6.47
C THR A 345 -11.34 21.40 -7.09
N THR A 346 -12.07 21.57 -8.21
CA THR A 346 -12.66 20.44 -8.95
C THR A 346 -11.54 19.58 -9.51
N THR A 347 -11.48 18.31 -9.09
CA THR A 347 -10.32 17.45 -9.34
C THR A 347 -10.66 16.34 -10.32
N HIS A 348 -9.95 16.31 -11.44
CA HIS A 348 -10.13 15.34 -12.51
C HIS A 348 -9.03 14.27 -12.45
N PHE A 349 -9.30 13.16 -11.77
CA PHE A 349 -8.36 12.04 -11.63
C PHE A 349 -8.39 11.14 -12.87
N TYR A 350 -7.34 11.20 -13.68
CA TYR A 350 -7.10 10.26 -14.77
C TYR A 350 -6.37 9.03 -14.21
N ARG A 351 -6.95 7.84 -14.44
CA ARG A 351 -6.49 6.57 -13.87
C ARG A 351 -6.26 5.52 -14.95
N SER A 352 -5.19 4.75 -14.75
CA SER A 352 -5.00 3.45 -15.41
C SER A 352 -6.13 2.46 -15.06
N PRO A 353 -6.34 1.40 -15.86
CA PRO A 353 -7.40 0.43 -15.60
C PRO A 353 -7.29 -0.26 -14.24
N PHE A 354 -8.45 -0.59 -13.69
CA PHE A 354 -8.60 -1.32 -12.42
C PHE A 354 -8.93 -2.78 -12.76
N PRO A 355 -7.96 -3.72 -12.70
CA PRO A 355 -8.17 -5.12 -13.10
C PRO A 355 -9.10 -5.87 -12.14
N ARG A 356 -9.23 -5.42 -10.90
CA ARG A 356 -10.04 -6.06 -9.84
C ARG A 356 -10.86 -5.00 -9.10
N SER A 357 -11.96 -5.42 -8.50
CA SER A 357 -12.83 -4.58 -7.67
C SER A 357 -12.09 -4.05 -6.45
N SER A 358 -12.52 -2.89 -5.93
CA SER A 358 -11.98 -2.31 -4.70
C SER A 358 -12.99 -1.37 -4.06
N ASP A 359 -13.19 -1.49 -2.75
CA ASP A 359 -14.06 -0.64 -1.94
C ASP A 359 -13.29 0.48 -1.20
N ILE A 360 -11.98 0.56 -1.41
CA ILE A 360 -11.06 1.52 -0.80
C ILE A 360 -10.42 2.50 -1.81
N VAL A 361 -11.06 2.76 -2.95
CA VAL A 361 -10.67 3.79 -3.93
C VAL A 361 -11.03 5.18 -3.40
N HIS A 362 -10.30 5.62 -2.37
CA HIS A 362 -10.54 6.89 -1.69
C HIS A 362 -10.17 8.07 -2.59
N LEU A 363 -10.92 9.16 -2.46
CA LEU A 363 -10.74 10.40 -3.20
C LEU A 363 -10.49 11.54 -2.20
N ARG A 364 -9.60 12.46 -2.57
CA ARG A 364 -9.26 13.66 -1.78
C ARG A 364 -8.93 14.76 -2.77
N ALA A 365 -9.65 15.88 -2.73
CA ALA A 365 -9.48 16.96 -3.70
C ALA A 365 -8.00 17.40 -3.78
N ALA A 366 -7.55 17.75 -4.99
CA ALA A 366 -6.22 18.29 -5.18
C ALA A 366 -6.01 19.56 -4.34
N ARG A 367 -4.75 19.88 -4.06
CA ARG A 367 -4.37 21.17 -3.47
C ARG A 367 -5.04 22.32 -4.24
N PRO A 368 -5.41 23.43 -3.58
CA PRO A 368 -5.89 24.60 -4.31
C PRO A 368 -4.83 25.12 -5.28
N LEU A 369 -5.30 25.79 -6.34
CA LEU A 369 -4.45 26.65 -7.18
C LEU A 369 -3.84 27.74 -6.29
N GLY A 370 -2.52 27.85 -6.29
CA GLY A 370 -1.77 28.74 -5.42
C GLY A 370 -0.88 29.75 -6.16
N PRO A 371 -0.09 30.57 -5.44
CA PRO A 371 0.77 31.58 -6.06
C PRO A 371 1.75 31.02 -7.10
N ALA A 372 2.21 29.78 -6.93
CA ALA A 372 3.09 29.09 -7.88
C ALA A 372 2.38 28.70 -9.21
N ASP A 373 1.05 28.75 -9.26
CA ASP A 373 0.24 28.47 -10.44
C ASP A 373 -0.35 29.76 -11.07
N ALA A 374 0.00 30.94 -10.55
CA ALA A 374 -0.52 32.21 -11.05
C ALA A 374 -0.16 32.42 -12.53
N GLY A 375 -1.16 32.74 -13.34
CA GLY A 375 -1.02 32.91 -14.79
C GLY A 375 -1.00 31.60 -15.60
N ALA A 376 -1.04 30.41 -14.96
CA ALA A 376 -1.25 29.16 -15.67
C ALA A 376 -2.69 29.10 -16.22
N GLY A 377 -2.83 28.72 -17.49
CA GLY A 377 -4.12 28.47 -18.13
C GLY A 377 -4.68 27.09 -17.81
N ALA A 378 -3.81 26.11 -17.57
CA ALA A 378 -4.17 24.78 -17.06
C ALA A 378 -3.05 24.22 -16.18
N VAL A 379 -3.40 23.38 -15.22
CA VAL A 379 -2.47 22.71 -14.29
C VAL A 379 -2.73 21.21 -14.32
N VAL A 380 -1.68 20.43 -14.55
CA VAL A 380 -1.72 18.96 -14.58
C VAL A 380 -0.69 18.41 -13.61
N LEU A 381 -1.14 17.56 -12.68
CA LEU A 381 -0.29 16.85 -11.74
C LEU A 381 -0.07 15.42 -12.23
N MET A 382 1.15 14.90 -12.14
CA MET A 382 1.38 13.44 -12.12
C MET A 382 1.65 13.02 -10.68
N SER A 383 0.83 12.12 -10.14
CA SER A 383 0.82 11.69 -8.73
C SER A 383 1.20 10.22 -8.61
N ARG A 384 2.07 9.89 -7.64
CA ARG A 384 2.50 8.52 -7.31
C ARG A 384 2.17 8.19 -5.84
N PRO A 385 0.93 7.83 -5.48
CA PRO A 385 0.54 7.62 -4.08
C PRO A 385 1.32 6.51 -3.36
N ARG A 386 1.79 5.49 -4.09
CA ARG A 386 2.43 4.26 -3.56
C ARG A 386 3.97 4.29 -3.62
N GLY A 387 4.57 5.45 -3.85
CA GLY A 387 6.01 5.61 -3.96
C GLY A 387 6.45 7.07 -3.91
N TYR A 388 7.68 7.30 -4.36
CA TYR A 388 8.27 8.60 -4.70
C TYR A 388 8.97 8.49 -6.05
N PHE A 389 9.21 9.60 -6.73
CA PHE A 389 9.97 9.62 -7.98
C PHE A 389 11.48 9.63 -7.67
N GLY A 390 12.22 8.63 -8.15
CA GLY A 390 13.67 8.51 -7.92
C GLY A 390 14.48 8.68 -9.19
N LEU A 391 15.02 9.87 -9.44
CA LEU A 391 15.92 10.10 -10.57
C LEU A 391 17.38 9.78 -10.19
N PRO A 392 18.18 9.10 -11.04
CA PRO A 392 17.88 8.62 -12.40
C PRO A 392 17.40 7.15 -12.47
N ARG A 393 17.00 6.54 -11.34
CA ARG A 393 16.53 5.14 -11.26
C ARG A 393 15.27 4.90 -12.09
N ASP A 394 14.34 5.83 -12.02
CA ASP A 394 13.02 5.76 -12.65
C ASP A 394 12.96 6.60 -13.94
N ILE A 395 12.25 6.10 -14.94
CA ILE A 395 11.78 6.92 -16.07
C ILE A 395 10.57 7.70 -15.58
N VAL A 396 10.73 9.02 -15.44
CA VAL A 396 9.67 9.94 -14.98
C VAL A 396 9.49 11.00 -16.06
N LEU A 397 8.36 11.00 -16.77
CA LEU A 397 8.08 11.96 -17.84
C LEU A 397 6.68 12.57 -17.67
N ILE A 398 6.59 13.88 -17.82
CA ILE A 398 5.32 14.60 -17.97
C ILE A 398 5.42 15.48 -19.22
N ASP A 399 4.43 15.39 -20.11
CA ASP A 399 4.45 16.04 -21.43
C ASP A 399 5.70 15.71 -22.28
N GLY A 400 6.17 14.46 -22.18
CA GLY A 400 7.36 13.96 -22.87
C GLY A 400 8.71 14.48 -22.31
N LYS A 401 8.70 15.23 -21.21
CA LYS A 401 9.89 15.83 -20.59
C LYS A 401 10.12 15.27 -19.19
N GLN A 402 11.38 15.11 -18.79
CA GLN A 402 11.71 14.84 -17.39
C GLN A 402 11.34 16.08 -16.55
N PRO A 403 10.62 15.92 -15.42
CA PRO A 403 10.24 17.05 -14.58
C PRO A 403 11.44 17.68 -13.87
N THR A 404 11.36 18.99 -13.63
CA THR A 404 12.40 19.78 -12.95
C THR A 404 12.13 20.01 -11.46
N ASP A 405 10.94 19.67 -10.97
CA ASP A 405 10.55 19.74 -9.55
C ASP A 405 10.78 18.43 -8.77
N VAL A 406 11.15 17.35 -9.47
CA VAL A 406 11.60 16.07 -8.87
C VAL A 406 13.11 16.11 -8.64
N LYS A 407 13.55 15.83 -7.41
CA LYS A 407 14.97 15.80 -7.05
C LYS A 407 15.64 14.46 -7.40
N PRO A 408 16.95 14.46 -7.72
CA PRO A 408 17.73 13.23 -7.85
C PRO A 408 18.06 12.62 -6.48
N ASP A 409 18.76 11.48 -6.52
CA ASP A 409 19.26 10.71 -5.38
C ASP A 409 18.15 10.02 -4.57
N VAL A 410 17.95 10.42 -3.31
CA VAL A 410 16.99 9.81 -2.39
C VAL A 410 15.56 10.26 -2.76
N PRO A 411 14.66 9.36 -3.17
CA PRO A 411 13.33 9.73 -3.67
C PRO A 411 12.48 10.44 -2.60
N THR A 412 12.06 11.68 -2.87
CA THR A 412 11.28 12.47 -1.89
C THR A 412 9.97 13.04 -2.40
N ASP A 413 9.87 13.28 -3.70
CA ASP A 413 8.74 13.95 -4.35
C ASP A 413 7.78 12.89 -4.92
N SER A 414 6.51 12.88 -4.50
CA SER A 414 5.49 11.93 -5.03
C SER A 414 4.46 12.59 -5.94
N VAL A 415 4.67 13.87 -6.29
CA VAL A 415 3.87 14.64 -7.23
C VAL A 415 4.80 15.56 -8.02
N THR A 416 4.60 15.68 -9.31
CA THR A 416 5.21 16.71 -10.18
C THR A 416 4.11 17.55 -10.84
N THR A 417 4.37 18.85 -11.06
CA THR A 417 3.39 19.81 -11.58
C THR A 417 3.78 20.39 -12.95
N LEU A 418 3.03 20.03 -13.98
CA LEU A 418 3.03 20.74 -15.27
C LEU A 418 2.07 21.94 -15.21
N ARG A 419 2.49 23.06 -15.79
CA ARG A 419 1.69 24.28 -15.97
C ARG A 419 1.73 24.67 -17.44
N LEU A 420 0.57 24.95 -18.01
CA LEU A 420 0.40 25.25 -19.44
C LEU A 420 -0.22 26.63 -19.65
N PRO A 421 0.10 27.35 -20.74
CA PRO A 421 -0.56 28.60 -21.10
C PRO A 421 -2.03 28.37 -21.49
N ALA A 422 -2.85 29.44 -21.46
CA ALA A 422 -4.28 29.35 -21.78
C ALA A 422 -4.58 28.82 -23.20
N ALA A 423 -3.70 29.06 -24.17
CA ALA A 423 -3.82 28.53 -25.52
C ALA A 423 -3.63 27.00 -25.63
N GLU A 424 -3.10 26.36 -24.58
CA GLU A 424 -2.96 24.90 -24.49
C GLU A 424 -3.99 24.24 -23.57
N ALA A 425 -4.92 25.02 -22.98
CA ALA A 425 -5.99 24.47 -22.16
C ALA A 425 -6.89 23.53 -23.00
N GLY A 426 -7.31 22.43 -22.38
CA GLY A 426 -8.12 21.38 -22.99
C GLY A 426 -7.33 20.30 -23.74
N ARG A 427 -6.02 20.45 -24.00
CA ARG A 427 -5.23 19.45 -24.75
C ARG A 427 -4.91 18.19 -23.94
N PRO A 428 -4.55 17.05 -24.60
CA PRO A 428 -3.96 15.90 -23.91
C PRO A 428 -2.55 16.19 -23.38
N VAL A 429 -2.26 15.66 -22.20
CA VAL A 429 -0.93 15.61 -21.56
C VAL A 429 -0.63 14.16 -21.20
N VAL A 430 0.52 13.66 -21.64
CA VAL A 430 0.98 12.29 -21.35
C VAL A 430 1.83 12.29 -20.09
N ALA A 431 1.46 11.45 -19.14
CA ALA A 431 2.22 11.14 -17.92
C ALA A 431 2.77 9.71 -18.03
N VAL A 432 4.05 9.52 -17.76
CA VAL A 432 4.73 8.21 -17.80
C VAL A 432 5.58 8.02 -16.56
N PHE A 433 5.39 6.89 -15.88
CA PHE A 433 6.28 6.40 -14.83
C PHE A 433 6.67 4.94 -15.11
N ASN A 434 7.94 4.71 -15.44
CA ASN A 434 8.50 3.42 -15.81
C ASN A 434 7.69 2.70 -16.92
N GLN A 435 6.73 1.85 -16.58
CA GLN A 435 5.85 1.14 -17.52
C GLN A 435 4.39 1.64 -17.50
N GLU A 436 3.99 2.45 -16.52
CA GLU A 436 2.64 3.00 -16.44
C GLU A 436 2.54 4.30 -17.24
N ARG A 437 1.53 4.41 -18.11
CA ARG A 437 1.23 5.59 -18.93
C ARG A 437 -0.23 5.98 -18.77
N ILE A 438 -0.48 7.25 -18.46
CA ILE A 438 -1.80 7.86 -18.32
C ILE A 438 -1.86 9.09 -19.24
N VAL A 439 -3.01 9.34 -19.88
CA VAL A 439 -3.27 10.58 -20.63
C VAL A 439 -4.38 11.36 -19.93
N ALA A 440 -4.08 12.60 -19.57
CA ALA A 440 -5.01 13.52 -18.93
C ALA A 440 -5.38 14.68 -19.86
N ARG A 441 -6.58 15.24 -19.75
CA ARG A 441 -6.93 16.53 -20.38
C ARG A 441 -6.51 17.67 -19.46
N ALA A 442 -5.87 18.70 -20.02
CA ALA A 442 -5.44 19.88 -19.28
C ALA A 442 -6.62 20.84 -18.99
N TRP A 443 -7.42 20.57 -17.96
CA TRP A 443 -8.61 21.37 -17.64
C TRP A 443 -8.28 22.84 -17.29
N PRO A 444 -9.15 23.82 -17.64
CA PRO A 444 -8.88 25.24 -17.42
C PRO A 444 -8.76 25.62 -15.94
N ALA A 445 -7.63 26.22 -15.56
CA ALA A 445 -7.38 26.70 -14.20
C ALA A 445 -8.31 27.87 -13.81
N SER A 446 -8.79 28.65 -14.80
CA SER A 446 -9.80 29.69 -14.64
C SER A 446 -11.16 29.18 -14.13
N GLU A 447 -11.44 27.88 -14.26
CA GLU A 447 -12.65 27.23 -13.73
C GLU A 447 -12.41 26.58 -12.34
N ASN A 448 -11.27 26.86 -11.69
CA ASN A 448 -10.82 26.19 -10.47
C ASN A 448 -10.79 24.64 -10.62
N ARG A 449 -10.20 24.17 -11.73
CA ARG A 449 -10.01 22.76 -12.04
C ARG A 449 -8.52 22.39 -12.03
N ILE A 450 -8.21 21.17 -11.59
CA ILE A 450 -6.89 20.54 -11.74
C ILE A 450 -7.07 19.13 -12.29
N ALA A 451 -6.22 18.75 -13.25
CA ALA A 451 -6.12 17.37 -13.71
C ALA A 451 -5.02 16.63 -12.92
N VAL A 452 -5.27 15.37 -12.56
CA VAL A 452 -4.32 14.51 -11.84
C VAL A 452 -4.19 13.18 -12.57
N ALA A 453 -3.08 12.93 -13.25
CA ALA A 453 -2.70 11.59 -13.68
C ALA A 453 -2.21 10.82 -12.44
N GLU A 454 -3.07 9.99 -11.85
CA GLU A 454 -2.74 9.24 -10.63
C GLU A 454 -2.35 7.80 -10.94
N LEU A 455 -1.05 7.56 -10.77
CA LEU A 455 -0.38 6.28 -10.98
C LEU A 455 -0.84 5.24 -9.96
N THR A 456 -0.89 3.99 -10.40
CA THR A 456 -1.47 2.89 -9.64
C THR A 456 -0.46 1.81 -9.26
N TYR A 457 0.54 1.52 -10.10
CA TYR A 457 1.25 0.22 -10.12
C TYR A 457 2.62 0.12 -9.42
#